data_AF-A0A963XQY0-F1
#
_entry.id   AF-A0A963XQY0-F1
#
_cell.length_a   1.000
_cell.length_b   1.000
_cell.length_c   1.000
_cell.angle_alpha   90.00
_cell.angle_beta   90.00
_cell.angle_gamma   90.00
#
_symmetry.space_group_name_H-M   'P 1'
#
loop_
_entity.id
_entity.type
_entity.pdbx_description
1 polymer ?
#
loop_
_entity_poly.entity_id
_entity_poly.type
_entity_poly.pdbx_seq_one_letter_code
_entity_poly.pdbx_strand_id
1 'polypeptide(L)'
;NEGRGYVLRRIMRRAMRHAHLLGAEEPLMHRLVPALVRQMGAAYPELVRAEALIGETLKLEESRFKQTLDRGLRLLDDELARLGEGQPLPGAAAFRLYDTYGFPLDLTQDALREKGRTVDVAGFDHAMQEQRAKARAAWAGSGETKDAAIWYDLAERHGATEFLGYDTETAEGQVVALVADGAEIGAAATGAKVQIVVNQTPFYAEAGGQVGDTGLIRTDTGMATVTDTRKSAGVFIHLAEVTEGEIARGQPAKLEVNHARRTAIRANHSATHLLHEALRRALGDHVAQRGSLNAEDRLRFDFSHSRAMTPAELATVSVEVNDFIRQNSAVETRIMTPDDARAIGAQALFGEKYGDEVRVVSMGRLAGSAKGADGATYSLELCGGTHVARTGDIGAFVCLGDSASAAGVRRIEALTGQAALDHLNAHGTRLAEIAAALKAQPAEVVDRVRALIDDRKALQNEVAQLRRDLAMGGGATGGAEAREVGGVKFLAQTVAGVSGRDLPAIVDELKARVGSGVVLVVADTGGKAAVAAGVTADLTDRLSAVAIVKAAAEALGGKGGGGRPDMAQAGGADASKAEDAVRAAEAVIGGAA
;
A
#
# COMPACT_ATOMS: atom_id res chain seq x y z
N ASN A 1 -23.00 -9.73 -15.88
CA ASN A 1 -23.75 -10.08 -17.10
C ASN A 1 -25.20 -10.46 -16.79
N GLU A 2 -25.81 -9.87 -15.76
CA GLU A 2 -27.22 -10.09 -15.38
C GLU A 2 -27.81 -8.77 -14.86
N GLY A 3 -29.13 -8.58 -14.96
CA GLY A 3 -29.84 -7.37 -14.54
C GLY A 3 -29.77 -6.17 -15.52
N ARG A 4 -30.08 -4.95 -15.06
CA ARG A 4 -30.19 -3.74 -15.92
C ARG A 4 -28.90 -3.42 -16.70
N GLY A 5 -27.73 -3.70 -16.13
CA GLY A 5 -26.42 -3.51 -16.79
C GLY A 5 -26.13 -4.51 -17.92
N TYR A 6 -26.83 -5.64 -17.99
CA TYR A 6 -26.81 -6.54 -19.15
C TYR A 6 -27.65 -5.96 -20.29
N VAL A 7 -28.83 -5.40 -19.98
CA VAL A 7 -29.70 -4.74 -20.97
C VAL A 7 -29.01 -3.54 -21.62
N LEU A 8 -28.36 -2.68 -20.83
CA LEU A 8 -27.60 -1.54 -21.33
C LEU A 8 -26.44 -1.96 -22.24
N ARG A 9 -25.65 -2.96 -21.83
CA ARG A 9 -24.58 -3.51 -22.68
C ARG A 9 -25.12 -4.14 -23.95
N ARG A 10 -26.26 -4.82 -23.91
CA ARG A 10 -26.92 -5.39 -25.09
C ARG A 10 -27.34 -4.29 -26.09
N ILE A 11 -28.00 -3.23 -25.63
CA ILE A 11 -28.38 -2.09 -26.49
C ILE A 11 -27.15 -1.43 -27.10
N MET A 12 -26.15 -1.16 -26.26
CA MET A 12 -24.91 -0.49 -26.66
C MET A 12 -24.11 -1.31 -27.68
N ARG A 13 -23.95 -2.63 -27.45
CA ARG A 13 -23.23 -3.51 -28.37
C ARG A 13 -23.96 -3.70 -29.68
N ARG A 14 -25.30 -3.72 -29.67
CA ARG A 14 -26.11 -3.71 -30.90
C ARG A 14 -25.88 -2.44 -31.71
N ALA A 15 -25.86 -1.27 -31.05
CA ALA A 15 -25.55 0.00 -31.72
C ALA A 15 -24.13 0.03 -32.29
N MET A 16 -23.12 -0.44 -31.52
CA MET A 16 -21.73 -0.56 -31.98
C MET A 16 -21.60 -1.51 -33.18
N ARG A 17 -22.35 -2.62 -33.20
CA ARG A 17 -22.41 -3.50 -34.38
C ARG A 17 -22.96 -2.79 -35.60
N HIS A 18 -24.05 -2.05 -35.47
CA HIS A 18 -24.60 -1.30 -36.60
C HIS A 18 -23.61 -0.24 -37.10
N ALA A 19 -22.90 0.45 -36.20
CA ALA A 19 -21.83 1.37 -36.59
C ALA A 19 -20.72 0.65 -37.39
N HIS A 20 -20.33 -0.55 -36.96
CA HIS A 20 -19.35 -1.36 -37.66
C HIS A 20 -19.84 -1.82 -39.05
N LEU A 21 -21.09 -2.28 -39.16
CA LEU A 21 -21.71 -2.67 -40.45
C LEU A 21 -21.83 -1.49 -41.44
N LEU A 22 -21.96 -0.27 -40.93
CA LEU A 22 -21.95 0.97 -41.73
C LEU A 22 -20.54 1.41 -42.15
N GLY A 23 -19.49 0.65 -41.80
CA GLY A 23 -18.11 0.91 -42.20
C GLY A 23 -17.30 1.76 -41.22
N ALA A 24 -17.71 1.89 -39.96
CA ALA A 24 -16.92 2.63 -38.97
C ALA A 24 -15.62 1.88 -38.59
N GLU A 25 -14.48 2.43 -39.01
CA GLU A 25 -13.15 1.89 -38.68
C GLU A 25 -12.64 2.34 -37.30
N GLU A 26 -13.12 3.45 -36.77
CA GLU A 26 -12.71 3.98 -35.46
C GLU A 26 -13.92 4.06 -34.51
N PRO A 27 -13.74 3.99 -33.17
CA PRO A 27 -14.83 4.15 -32.21
C PRO A 27 -15.65 5.42 -32.50
N LEU A 28 -16.95 5.25 -32.77
CA LEU A 28 -17.84 6.29 -33.24
C LEU A 28 -18.87 6.69 -32.18
N MET A 29 -19.29 5.77 -31.31
CA MET A 29 -20.44 5.97 -30.41
C MET A 29 -20.24 7.13 -29.44
N HIS A 30 -19.03 7.30 -28.93
CA HIS A 30 -18.70 8.42 -28.02
C HIS A 30 -18.85 9.80 -28.70
N ARG A 31 -18.76 9.89 -30.03
CA ARG A 31 -18.93 11.14 -30.79
C ARG A 31 -20.40 11.58 -30.87
N LEU A 32 -21.33 10.72 -30.51
CA LEU A 32 -22.77 11.02 -30.46
C LEU A 32 -23.18 11.68 -29.13
N VAL A 33 -22.37 11.53 -28.07
CA VAL A 33 -22.66 12.05 -26.73
C VAL A 33 -22.88 13.57 -26.74
N PRO A 34 -22.05 14.40 -27.40
CA PRO A 34 -22.28 15.85 -27.42
C PRO A 34 -23.60 16.24 -28.10
N ALA A 35 -24.07 15.47 -29.08
CA ALA A 35 -25.35 15.73 -29.73
C ALA A 35 -26.53 15.39 -28.81
N LEU A 36 -26.43 14.29 -28.05
CA LEU A 36 -27.39 13.91 -27.02
C LEU A 36 -27.47 14.95 -25.90
N VAL A 37 -26.32 15.40 -25.41
CA VAL A 37 -26.22 16.44 -24.37
C VAL A 37 -26.84 17.75 -24.86
N ARG A 38 -26.61 18.15 -26.13
CA ARG A 38 -27.25 19.34 -26.69
C ARG A 38 -28.78 19.25 -26.79
N GLN A 39 -29.32 18.08 -27.15
CA GLN A 39 -30.75 17.90 -27.34
C GLN A 39 -31.51 17.68 -26.02
N MET A 40 -30.88 17.00 -25.07
CA MET A 40 -31.57 16.52 -23.85
C MET A 40 -30.98 17.09 -22.56
N GLY A 41 -29.80 17.70 -22.58
CA GLY A 41 -29.09 18.15 -21.37
C GLY A 41 -29.81 19.23 -20.56
N ALA A 42 -30.74 19.98 -21.17
CA ALA A 42 -31.60 20.92 -20.44
C ALA A 42 -32.65 20.20 -19.57
N ALA A 43 -33.21 19.09 -20.04
CA ALA A 43 -34.18 18.28 -19.30
C ALA A 43 -33.49 17.22 -18.40
N TYR A 44 -32.26 16.85 -18.73
CA TYR A 44 -31.45 15.84 -18.05
C TYR A 44 -30.02 16.38 -17.75
N PRO A 45 -29.87 17.28 -16.76
CA PRO A 45 -28.59 17.95 -16.46
C PRO A 45 -27.46 17.01 -16.03
N GLU A 46 -27.77 15.79 -15.58
CA GLU A 46 -26.83 14.71 -15.33
C GLU A 46 -26.05 14.30 -16.60
N LEU A 47 -26.64 14.43 -17.79
CA LEU A 47 -25.95 14.15 -19.05
C LEU A 47 -24.83 15.15 -19.31
N VAL A 48 -25.03 16.42 -18.91
CA VAL A 48 -24.01 17.48 -19.01
C VAL A 48 -22.87 17.22 -18.02
N ARG A 49 -23.21 16.93 -16.75
CA ARG A 49 -22.22 16.69 -15.68
C ARG A 49 -21.38 15.44 -15.92
N ALA A 50 -21.99 14.39 -16.47
CA ALA A 50 -21.33 13.12 -16.72
C ALA A 50 -20.77 13.00 -18.16
N GLU A 51 -20.81 14.06 -18.98
CA GLU A 51 -20.45 14.00 -20.40
C GLU A 51 -19.05 13.39 -20.63
N ALA A 52 -18.05 13.83 -19.86
CA ALA A 52 -16.69 13.30 -19.94
C ALA A 52 -16.62 11.80 -19.60
N LEU A 53 -17.28 11.39 -18.51
CA LEU A 53 -17.34 9.98 -18.08
C LEU A 53 -18.10 9.10 -19.07
N ILE A 54 -19.24 9.56 -19.58
CA ILE A 54 -20.07 8.85 -20.56
C ILE A 54 -19.28 8.68 -21.87
N GLY A 55 -18.63 9.75 -22.33
CA GLY A 55 -17.79 9.73 -23.52
C GLY A 55 -16.62 8.76 -23.39
N GLU A 56 -15.88 8.82 -22.28
CA GLU A 56 -14.75 7.92 -22.04
C GLU A 56 -15.19 6.46 -21.90
N THR A 57 -16.28 6.21 -21.16
CA THR A 57 -16.83 4.86 -20.96
C THR A 57 -17.28 4.25 -22.29
N LEU A 58 -18.00 5.01 -23.12
CA LEU A 58 -18.42 4.55 -24.45
C LEU A 58 -17.21 4.25 -25.35
N LYS A 59 -16.21 5.14 -25.34
CA LYS A 59 -14.99 4.95 -26.15
C LYS A 59 -14.23 3.69 -25.72
N LEU A 60 -14.04 3.48 -24.43
CA LEU A 60 -13.34 2.31 -23.89
C LEU A 60 -14.09 1.01 -24.16
N GLU A 61 -15.40 0.98 -23.96
CA GLU A 61 -16.21 -0.21 -24.23
C GLU A 61 -16.27 -0.51 -25.73
N GLU A 62 -16.43 0.50 -26.60
CA GLU A 62 -16.41 0.32 -28.05
C GLU A 62 -15.06 -0.23 -28.54
N SER A 63 -13.96 0.32 -28.01
CA SER A 63 -12.60 -0.11 -28.38
C SER A 63 -12.35 -1.58 -28.00
N ARG A 64 -12.80 -1.99 -26.80
CA ARG A 64 -12.72 -3.39 -26.34
C ARG A 64 -13.65 -4.29 -27.14
N PHE A 65 -14.88 -3.86 -27.39
CA PHE A 65 -15.88 -4.65 -28.07
C PHE A 65 -15.57 -4.85 -29.56
N LYS A 66 -14.99 -3.85 -30.25
CA LYS A 66 -14.60 -3.96 -31.66
C LYS A 66 -13.67 -5.15 -31.90
N GLN A 67 -12.65 -5.32 -31.05
CA GLN A 67 -11.73 -6.46 -31.14
C GLN A 67 -12.45 -7.81 -31.01
N THR A 68 -13.48 -7.88 -30.15
CA THR A 68 -14.34 -9.05 -29.99
C THR A 68 -15.31 -9.24 -31.17
N LEU A 69 -15.85 -8.15 -31.73
CA LEU A 69 -16.82 -8.16 -32.81
C LEU A 69 -16.20 -8.65 -34.14
N ASP A 70 -15.04 -8.11 -34.54
CA ASP A 70 -14.35 -8.47 -35.78
C ASP A 70 -13.93 -9.95 -35.80
N ARG A 71 -13.55 -10.46 -34.64
CA ARG A 71 -13.19 -11.88 -34.46
C ARG A 71 -14.43 -12.76 -34.39
N GLY A 72 -15.46 -12.33 -33.66
CA GLY A 72 -16.70 -13.07 -33.47
C GLY A 72 -17.53 -13.24 -34.74
N LEU A 73 -17.63 -12.20 -35.58
CA LEU A 73 -18.35 -12.27 -36.85
C LEU A 73 -17.66 -13.22 -37.85
N ARG A 74 -16.32 -13.18 -37.94
CA ARG A 74 -15.56 -14.12 -38.78
C ARG A 74 -15.78 -15.58 -38.34
N LEU A 75 -15.69 -15.85 -37.03
CA LEU A 75 -15.90 -17.19 -36.50
C LEU A 75 -17.36 -17.66 -36.67
N LEU A 76 -18.33 -16.75 -36.57
CA LEU A 76 -19.73 -17.05 -36.86
C LEU A 76 -19.93 -17.41 -38.34
N ASP A 77 -19.30 -16.68 -39.26
CA ASP A 77 -19.35 -16.98 -40.69
C ASP A 77 -18.72 -18.34 -41.03
N ASP A 78 -17.61 -18.70 -40.38
CA ASP A 78 -16.97 -20.01 -40.51
C ASP A 78 -17.88 -21.16 -40.04
N GLU A 79 -18.58 -21.00 -38.92
CA GLU A 79 -19.54 -22.00 -38.42
C GLU A 79 -20.79 -22.07 -39.32
N LEU A 80 -21.22 -20.95 -39.92
CA LEU A 80 -22.35 -20.94 -40.85
C LEU A 80 -22.04 -21.60 -42.19
N ALA A 81 -20.79 -21.49 -42.68
CA ALA A 81 -20.35 -22.14 -43.91
C ALA A 81 -20.42 -23.68 -43.85
N ARG A 82 -20.47 -24.25 -42.64
CA ARG A 82 -20.57 -25.69 -42.39
C ARG A 82 -22.02 -26.20 -42.28
N LEU A 83 -23.01 -25.31 -42.37
CA LEU A 83 -24.42 -25.64 -42.16
C LEU A 83 -25.20 -25.62 -43.48
N GLY A 84 -26.21 -26.49 -43.59
CA GLY A 84 -27.14 -26.47 -44.72
C GLY A 84 -27.94 -25.17 -44.80
N GLU A 85 -28.52 -24.86 -45.95
CA GLU A 85 -29.32 -23.64 -46.15
C GLU A 85 -30.50 -23.58 -45.16
N GLY A 86 -30.69 -22.43 -44.50
CA GLY A 86 -31.76 -22.22 -43.52
C GLY A 86 -31.64 -22.96 -42.17
N GLN A 87 -30.62 -23.82 -41.98
CA GLN A 87 -30.44 -24.52 -40.69
C GLN A 87 -30.09 -23.55 -39.54
N PRO A 88 -30.63 -23.79 -38.33
CA PRO A 88 -30.30 -23.01 -37.14
C PRO A 88 -28.84 -23.26 -36.71
N LEU A 89 -28.19 -22.24 -36.15
CA LEU A 89 -26.87 -22.39 -35.55
C LEU A 89 -26.98 -23.32 -34.32
N PRO A 90 -26.22 -24.43 -34.27
CA PRO A 90 -26.24 -25.34 -33.12
C PRO A 90 -25.89 -24.62 -31.81
N GLY A 91 -26.61 -24.95 -30.74
CA GLY A 91 -26.41 -24.32 -29.44
C GLY A 91 -24.99 -24.45 -28.90
N ALA A 92 -24.31 -25.57 -29.16
CA ALA A 92 -22.91 -25.78 -28.80
C ALA A 92 -21.94 -24.85 -29.56
N ALA A 93 -22.25 -24.49 -30.81
CA ALA A 93 -21.45 -23.53 -31.58
C ALA A 93 -21.69 -22.09 -31.10
N ALA A 94 -22.94 -21.74 -30.80
CA ALA A 94 -23.30 -20.47 -30.16
C ALA A 94 -22.65 -20.32 -28.77
N PHE A 95 -22.60 -21.41 -28.00
CA PHE A 95 -21.91 -21.47 -26.72
C PHE A 95 -20.38 -21.36 -26.89
N ARG A 96 -19.83 -22.04 -27.91
CA ARG A 96 -18.52 -21.80 -28.56
C ARG A 96 -18.11 -20.32 -28.56
N LEU A 97 -18.90 -19.58 -29.33
CA LEU A 97 -18.73 -18.15 -29.58
C LEU A 97 -18.83 -17.34 -28.29
N TYR A 98 -19.77 -17.65 -27.42
CA TYR A 98 -19.99 -16.97 -26.14
C TYR A 98 -18.85 -17.19 -25.14
N ASP A 99 -18.51 -18.43 -24.85
CA ASP A 99 -17.61 -18.81 -23.75
C ASP A 99 -16.14 -18.62 -24.11
N THR A 100 -15.73 -19.15 -25.26
CA THR A 100 -14.31 -19.16 -25.66
C THR A 100 -13.88 -17.83 -26.27
N TYR A 101 -14.77 -17.16 -27.00
CA TYR A 101 -14.44 -15.98 -27.79
C TYR A 101 -15.13 -14.70 -27.32
N GLY A 102 -15.95 -14.79 -26.25
CA GLY A 102 -16.61 -13.64 -25.65
C GLY A 102 -17.70 -13.00 -26.52
N PHE A 103 -18.19 -13.70 -27.55
CA PHE A 103 -19.17 -13.22 -28.51
C PHE A 103 -20.61 -13.50 -28.02
N PRO A 104 -21.36 -12.48 -27.57
CA PRO A 104 -22.64 -12.66 -26.87
C PRO A 104 -23.74 -13.35 -27.70
N LEU A 105 -24.55 -14.20 -27.06
CA LEU A 105 -25.66 -14.92 -27.70
C LEU A 105 -26.66 -13.99 -28.40
N ASP A 106 -26.97 -12.85 -27.80
CA ASP A 106 -27.88 -11.85 -28.35
C ASP A 106 -27.36 -11.27 -29.68
N LEU A 107 -26.04 -11.08 -29.80
CA LEU A 107 -25.42 -10.61 -31.04
C LEU A 107 -25.38 -11.69 -32.10
N THR A 108 -25.14 -12.95 -31.70
CA THR A 108 -25.26 -14.12 -32.58
C THR A 108 -26.67 -14.24 -33.15
N GLN A 109 -27.70 -14.13 -32.30
CA GLN A 109 -29.10 -14.14 -32.71
C GLN A 109 -29.43 -12.98 -33.66
N ASP A 110 -28.98 -11.77 -33.34
CA ASP A 110 -29.25 -10.61 -34.16
C ASP A 110 -28.48 -10.65 -35.50
N ALA A 111 -27.31 -11.29 -35.58
CA ALA A 111 -26.55 -11.46 -36.83
C ALA A 111 -27.16 -12.54 -37.74
N LEU A 112 -27.69 -13.62 -37.15
CA LEU A 112 -28.36 -14.68 -37.89
C LEU A 112 -29.74 -14.27 -38.40
N ARG A 113 -30.44 -13.37 -37.68
CA ARG A 113 -31.73 -12.83 -38.11
C ARG A 113 -31.64 -12.14 -39.48
N GLU A 114 -30.55 -11.41 -39.74
CA GLU A 114 -30.30 -10.76 -41.04
C GLU A 114 -30.04 -11.76 -42.17
N LYS A 115 -29.59 -12.98 -41.82
CA LYS A 115 -29.36 -14.10 -42.75
C LYS A 115 -30.52 -15.10 -42.80
N GLY A 116 -31.67 -14.77 -42.20
CA GLY A 116 -32.87 -15.62 -42.17
C GLY A 116 -32.73 -16.91 -41.34
N ARG A 117 -31.79 -16.94 -40.39
CA ARG A 117 -31.47 -18.12 -39.56
C ARG A 117 -31.74 -17.86 -38.07
N THR A 118 -31.93 -18.92 -37.31
CA THR A 118 -32.13 -18.87 -35.85
C THR A 118 -30.97 -19.55 -35.10
N VAL A 119 -30.91 -19.37 -33.79
CA VAL A 119 -29.99 -20.11 -32.90
C VAL A 119 -30.80 -21.15 -32.13
N ASP A 120 -30.25 -22.34 -31.96
CA ASP A 120 -30.76 -23.30 -30.98
C ASP A 120 -30.45 -22.82 -29.55
N VAL A 121 -31.39 -22.06 -28.98
CA VAL A 121 -31.27 -21.50 -27.63
C VAL A 121 -31.33 -22.59 -26.56
N ALA A 122 -32.14 -23.63 -26.76
CA ALA A 122 -32.23 -24.75 -25.81
C ALA A 122 -30.89 -25.50 -25.71
N GLY A 123 -30.23 -25.75 -26.85
CA GLY A 123 -28.90 -26.33 -26.88
C GLY A 123 -27.82 -25.41 -26.28
N PHE A 124 -27.96 -24.09 -26.43
CA PHE A 124 -27.06 -23.12 -25.79
C PHE A 124 -27.21 -23.14 -24.26
N ASP A 125 -28.45 -23.10 -23.77
CA ASP A 125 -28.75 -23.11 -22.34
C ASP A 125 -28.30 -24.44 -21.71
N HIS A 126 -28.48 -25.56 -22.42
CA HIS A 126 -27.96 -26.86 -22.00
C HIS A 126 -26.43 -26.84 -21.89
N ALA A 127 -25.71 -26.34 -22.90
CA ALA A 127 -24.25 -26.23 -22.87
C ALA A 127 -23.76 -25.27 -21.76
N MET A 128 -24.49 -24.19 -21.49
CA MET A 128 -24.22 -23.25 -20.40
C MET A 128 -24.44 -23.89 -19.02
N GLN A 129 -25.48 -24.70 -18.86
CA GLN A 129 -25.72 -25.47 -17.65
C GLN A 129 -24.68 -26.57 -17.46
N GLU A 130 -24.27 -27.28 -18.52
CA GLU A 130 -23.18 -28.25 -18.47
C GLU A 130 -21.85 -27.58 -18.10
N GLN A 131 -21.55 -26.40 -18.63
CA GLN A 131 -20.35 -25.65 -18.25
C GLN A 131 -20.44 -25.16 -16.80
N ARG A 132 -21.58 -24.64 -16.36
CA ARG A 132 -21.81 -24.29 -14.95
C ARG A 132 -21.64 -25.51 -14.04
N ALA A 133 -22.15 -26.67 -14.44
CA ALA A 133 -21.99 -27.93 -13.72
C ALA A 133 -20.53 -28.41 -13.73
N LYS A 134 -19.81 -28.31 -14.86
CA LYS A 134 -18.38 -28.65 -14.98
C LYS A 134 -17.49 -27.67 -14.23
N ALA A 135 -17.80 -26.38 -14.21
CA ALA A 135 -17.12 -25.36 -13.41
C ALA A 135 -17.37 -25.61 -11.92
N ARG A 136 -18.59 -25.97 -11.51
CA ARG A 136 -18.90 -26.44 -10.15
C ARG A 136 -18.12 -27.71 -9.79
N ALA A 137 -17.99 -28.66 -10.72
CA ALA A 137 -17.23 -29.89 -10.53
C ALA A 137 -15.70 -29.68 -10.50
N ALA A 138 -15.17 -28.74 -11.29
CA ALA A 138 -13.75 -28.37 -11.28
C ALA A 138 -13.38 -27.52 -10.05
N TRP A 139 -14.33 -26.74 -9.52
CA TRP A 139 -14.17 -25.96 -8.29
C TRP A 139 -14.30 -26.82 -7.02
N ALA A 140 -14.82 -28.04 -7.13
CA ALA A 140 -14.82 -29.05 -6.07
C ALA A 140 -13.42 -29.57 -5.70
N GLY A 141 -12.36 -29.19 -6.43
CA GLY A 141 -10.99 -29.63 -6.19
C GLY A 141 -10.18 -28.83 -5.15
N SER A 142 -10.65 -27.66 -4.69
CA SER A 142 -9.89 -26.79 -3.78
C SER A 142 -10.59 -26.59 -2.43
N GLY A 143 -10.67 -27.64 -1.61
CA GLY A 143 -10.73 -27.60 -0.13
C GLY A 143 -11.83 -26.84 0.63
N GLU A 144 -12.53 -25.86 0.04
CA GLU A 144 -13.50 -24.95 0.70
C GLU A 144 -14.97 -25.30 0.40
N THR A 145 -15.26 -26.36 -0.35
CA THR A 145 -16.56 -26.56 -1.00
C THR A 145 -17.66 -27.23 -0.17
N LYS A 146 -17.35 -27.92 0.93
CA LYS A 146 -18.42 -28.43 1.83
C LYS A 146 -19.10 -27.31 2.61
N ASP A 147 -18.31 -26.31 3.02
CA ASP A 147 -18.77 -25.21 3.86
C ASP A 147 -19.70 -24.25 3.11
N ALA A 148 -19.62 -24.09 1.78
CA ALA A 148 -20.50 -23.15 1.09
C ALA A 148 -21.94 -23.66 0.94
N ALA A 149 -22.14 -24.97 0.69
CA ALA A 149 -23.45 -25.56 0.44
C ALA A 149 -24.35 -25.56 1.69
N ILE A 150 -23.78 -25.89 2.86
CA ILE A 150 -24.51 -25.96 4.13
C ILE A 150 -25.20 -24.63 4.48
N TRP A 151 -24.60 -23.48 4.15
CA TRP A 151 -25.20 -22.17 4.42
C TRP A 151 -26.43 -21.87 3.57
N TYR A 152 -26.43 -22.28 2.29
CA TYR A 152 -27.62 -22.15 1.44
C TYR A 152 -28.74 -23.07 1.91
N ASP A 153 -28.42 -24.32 2.26
CA ASP A 153 -29.40 -25.29 2.79
C ASP A 153 -30.00 -24.84 4.13
N LEU A 154 -29.19 -24.20 4.98
CA LEU A 154 -29.65 -23.60 6.24
C LEU A 154 -30.54 -22.37 5.97
N ALA A 155 -30.15 -21.51 5.03
CA ALA A 155 -30.95 -20.35 4.63
C ALA A 155 -32.32 -20.75 4.06
N GLU A 156 -32.39 -21.83 3.27
CA GLU A 156 -33.65 -22.34 2.71
C GLU A 156 -34.57 -22.92 3.79
N ARG A 157 -34.02 -23.63 4.78
CA ARG A 157 -34.79 -24.25 5.88
C ARG A 157 -35.25 -23.26 6.95
N HIS A 158 -34.40 -22.29 7.30
CA HIS A 158 -34.60 -21.43 8.46
C HIS A 158 -34.82 -19.95 8.11
N GLY A 159 -34.62 -19.57 6.85
CA GLY A 159 -34.63 -18.18 6.41
C GLY A 159 -33.31 -17.45 6.68
N ALA A 160 -33.28 -16.17 6.35
CA ALA A 160 -32.15 -15.30 6.68
C ALA A 160 -32.16 -14.93 8.18
N THR A 161 -30.97 -14.74 8.77
CA THR A 161 -30.86 -14.26 10.15
C THR A 161 -31.24 -12.78 10.22
N GLU A 162 -32.10 -12.42 11.16
CA GLU A 162 -32.46 -11.02 11.45
C GLU A 162 -31.31 -10.32 12.18
N PHE A 163 -30.90 -9.15 11.69
CA PHE A 163 -29.81 -8.38 12.28
C PHE A 163 -30.33 -7.21 13.12
N LEU A 164 -30.05 -7.24 14.41
CA LEU A 164 -30.50 -6.26 15.41
C LEU A 164 -29.39 -5.28 15.83
N GLY A 165 -28.16 -5.47 15.33
CA GLY A 165 -26.96 -4.83 15.83
C GLY A 165 -26.80 -3.33 15.54
N TYR A 166 -27.75 -2.75 14.80
CA TYR A 166 -27.85 -1.30 14.63
C TYR A 166 -28.39 -0.61 15.89
N ASP A 167 -29.33 -1.25 16.59
CA ASP A 167 -30.05 -0.64 17.71
C ASP A 167 -29.56 -1.17 19.07
N THR A 168 -29.08 -2.42 19.12
CA THR A 168 -28.66 -3.07 20.36
C THR A 168 -27.37 -3.89 20.21
N GLU A 169 -26.66 -4.07 21.33
CA GLU A 169 -25.49 -4.96 21.45
C GLU A 169 -25.81 -6.23 22.25
N THR A 170 -27.04 -6.35 22.75
CA THR A 170 -27.54 -7.53 23.46
C THR A 170 -28.91 -7.91 22.93
N ALA A 171 -29.12 -9.20 22.65
CA ALA A 171 -30.42 -9.72 22.28
C ALA A 171 -30.57 -11.17 22.73
N GLU A 172 -31.81 -11.64 22.79
CA GLU A 172 -32.13 -13.06 22.92
C GLU A 172 -32.45 -13.63 21.54
N GLY A 173 -32.12 -14.89 21.31
CA GLY A 173 -32.36 -15.61 20.07
C GLY A 173 -32.47 -17.11 20.30
N GLN A 174 -32.63 -17.88 19.24
CA GLN A 174 -32.65 -19.34 19.28
C GLN A 174 -31.54 -19.90 18.40
N VAL A 175 -30.78 -20.87 18.91
CA VAL A 175 -29.79 -21.63 18.13
C VAL A 175 -30.51 -22.49 17.11
N VAL A 176 -30.45 -22.14 15.82
CA VAL A 176 -31.13 -22.89 14.76
C VAL A 176 -30.25 -23.99 14.18
N ALA A 177 -28.92 -23.81 14.21
CA ALA A 177 -27.98 -24.83 13.78
C ALA A 177 -26.60 -24.66 14.45
N LEU A 178 -25.89 -25.77 14.54
CA LEU A 178 -24.49 -25.86 14.93
C LEU A 178 -23.75 -26.59 13.82
N VAL A 179 -22.62 -26.06 13.38
CA VAL A 179 -21.82 -26.65 12.30
C VAL A 179 -20.37 -26.82 12.77
N ALA A 180 -19.82 -28.01 12.58
CA ALA A 180 -18.41 -28.34 12.79
C ALA A 180 -17.90 -29.19 11.63
N ASP A 181 -16.66 -28.93 11.18
CA ASP A 181 -16.01 -29.65 10.08
C ASP A 181 -16.89 -29.77 8.80
N GLY A 182 -17.67 -28.73 8.51
CA GLY A 182 -18.56 -28.64 7.34
C GLY A 182 -19.83 -29.48 7.42
N ALA A 183 -20.20 -29.97 8.60
CA ALA A 183 -21.43 -30.74 8.83
C ALA A 183 -22.23 -30.21 10.02
N GLU A 184 -23.56 -30.34 9.96
CA GLU A 184 -24.43 -30.02 11.10
C GLU A 184 -24.23 -31.02 12.23
N ILE A 185 -24.13 -30.51 13.46
CA ILE A 185 -24.05 -31.28 14.69
C ILE A 185 -25.24 -30.95 15.61
N GLY A 186 -25.58 -31.87 16.51
CA GLY A 186 -26.69 -31.67 17.46
C GLY A 186 -26.33 -30.79 18.65
N ALA A 187 -25.10 -30.93 19.14
CA ALA A 187 -24.57 -30.21 20.29
C ALA A 187 -23.04 -30.11 20.23
N ALA A 188 -22.48 -29.12 20.93
CA ALA A 188 -21.06 -28.88 21.08
C ALA A 188 -20.71 -28.64 22.56
N ALA A 189 -19.77 -29.42 23.09
CA ALA A 189 -19.33 -29.35 24.49
C ALA A 189 -18.09 -28.46 24.65
N THR A 190 -17.75 -28.15 25.90
CA THR A 190 -16.58 -27.36 26.29
C THR A 190 -15.30 -27.79 25.56
N GLY A 191 -14.57 -26.82 25.02
CA GLY A 191 -13.35 -26.99 24.21
C GLY A 191 -13.60 -27.20 22.72
N ALA A 192 -14.86 -27.37 22.29
CA ALA A 192 -15.19 -27.51 20.87
C ALA A 192 -15.18 -26.15 20.15
N LYS A 193 -14.56 -26.12 18.97
CA LYS A 193 -14.73 -25.04 17.99
C LYS A 193 -15.95 -25.34 17.13
N VAL A 194 -16.88 -24.40 17.06
CA VAL A 194 -18.17 -24.57 16.41
C VAL A 194 -18.61 -23.29 15.72
N GLN A 195 -19.36 -23.43 14.64
CA GLN A 195 -20.04 -22.33 13.97
C GLN A 195 -21.51 -22.35 14.41
N ILE A 196 -21.95 -21.29 15.09
CA ILE A 196 -23.29 -21.19 15.68
C ILE A 196 -24.15 -20.29 14.79
N VAL A 197 -25.31 -20.79 14.39
CA VAL A 197 -26.32 -20.03 13.65
C VAL A 197 -27.54 -19.81 14.54
N VAL A 198 -28.03 -18.57 14.57
CA VAL A 198 -29.22 -18.16 15.30
C VAL A 198 -30.24 -17.50 14.37
N ASN A 199 -31.50 -17.45 14.79
CA ASN A 199 -32.57 -16.78 14.04
C ASN A 199 -32.42 -15.26 14.01
N GLN A 200 -31.89 -14.65 15.08
CA GLN A 200 -31.62 -13.20 15.16
C GLN A 200 -30.36 -12.92 15.97
N THR A 201 -29.62 -11.85 15.63
CA THR A 201 -28.35 -11.53 16.29
C THR A 201 -28.02 -10.03 16.33
N PRO A 202 -27.41 -9.53 17.44
CA PRO A 202 -26.83 -8.19 17.49
C PRO A 202 -25.40 -8.14 16.89
N PHE A 203 -24.78 -9.28 16.58
CA PHE A 203 -23.41 -9.37 16.06
C PHE A 203 -23.36 -8.96 14.60
N TYR A 204 -22.53 -7.96 14.28
CA TYR A 204 -22.27 -7.54 12.92
C TYR A 204 -21.31 -8.53 12.27
N ALA A 205 -21.67 -9.00 11.08
CA ALA A 205 -20.83 -9.87 10.28
C ALA A 205 -19.85 -9.06 9.44
N GLU A 206 -18.62 -9.55 9.28
CA GLU A 206 -17.59 -8.89 8.47
C GLU A 206 -18.13 -8.49 7.08
N ALA A 207 -18.14 -7.19 6.80
CA ALA A 207 -18.64 -6.62 5.55
C ALA A 207 -18.27 -5.13 5.44
N GLY A 208 -18.12 -4.64 4.20
CA GLY A 208 -17.88 -3.21 3.93
C GLY A 208 -16.54 -2.69 4.49
N GLY A 209 -15.56 -3.58 4.71
CA GLY A 209 -14.29 -3.27 5.38
C GLY A 209 -14.37 -3.30 6.91
N GLN A 210 -15.55 -3.35 7.52
CA GLN A 210 -15.68 -3.53 8.97
C GLN A 210 -15.49 -5.01 9.33
N VAL A 211 -14.63 -5.28 10.33
CA VAL A 211 -14.42 -6.63 10.86
C VAL A 211 -15.64 -7.16 11.61
N GLY A 212 -15.81 -8.49 11.64
CA GLY A 212 -16.90 -9.15 12.36
C GLY A 212 -16.80 -8.95 13.86
N ASP A 213 -17.94 -8.95 14.56
CA ASP A 213 -17.98 -8.81 16.01
C ASP A 213 -17.53 -10.06 16.75
N THR A 214 -17.08 -9.82 17.97
CA THR A 214 -16.77 -10.83 18.98
C THR A 214 -17.58 -10.59 20.23
N GLY A 215 -17.69 -11.59 21.09
CA GLY A 215 -18.57 -11.52 22.26
C GLY A 215 -18.90 -12.89 22.83
N LEU A 216 -20.06 -13.00 23.46
CA LEU A 216 -20.52 -14.21 24.13
C LEU A 216 -21.90 -14.64 23.62
N ILE A 217 -22.09 -15.96 23.56
CA ILE A 217 -23.40 -16.61 23.44
C ILE A 217 -23.58 -17.48 24.68
N ARG A 218 -24.66 -17.25 25.42
CA ARG A 218 -24.99 -18.00 26.65
C ARG A 218 -26.33 -18.71 26.48
N THR A 219 -26.39 -19.97 26.84
CA THR A 219 -27.64 -20.75 26.99
C THR A 219 -27.76 -21.21 28.44
N ASP A 220 -28.87 -21.86 28.80
CA ASP A 220 -29.04 -22.42 30.14
C ASP A 220 -28.02 -23.54 30.46
N THR A 221 -27.45 -24.18 29.43
CA THR A 221 -26.58 -25.35 29.58
C THR A 221 -25.11 -25.08 29.25
N GLY A 222 -24.77 -23.90 28.73
CA GLY A 222 -23.40 -23.60 28.34
C GLY A 222 -23.15 -22.16 27.91
N MET A 223 -21.89 -21.88 27.62
CA MET A 223 -21.42 -20.59 27.11
C MET A 223 -20.40 -20.82 26.01
N ALA A 224 -20.45 -19.98 24.97
CA ALA A 224 -19.48 -19.94 23.90
C ALA A 224 -18.94 -18.53 23.70
N THR A 225 -17.62 -18.43 23.50
CA THR A 225 -16.94 -17.18 23.12
C THR A 225 -16.89 -17.09 21.61
N VAL A 226 -17.53 -16.06 21.05
CA VAL A 226 -17.50 -15.75 19.62
C VAL A 226 -16.20 -15.02 19.31
N THR A 227 -15.41 -15.59 18.39
CA THR A 227 -14.11 -15.06 17.96
C THR A 227 -14.17 -14.30 16.63
N ASP A 228 -15.19 -14.55 15.81
CA ASP A 228 -15.47 -13.84 14.56
C ASP A 228 -16.94 -14.05 14.17
N THR A 229 -17.50 -13.13 13.38
CA THR A 229 -18.85 -13.23 12.83
C THR A 229 -18.82 -12.99 11.33
N ARG A 230 -19.35 -13.94 10.55
CA ARG A 230 -19.39 -13.89 9.08
C ARG A 230 -20.81 -13.99 8.56
N LYS A 231 -21.00 -13.68 7.28
CA LYS A 231 -22.31 -13.78 6.62
C LYS A 231 -22.18 -14.50 5.29
N SER A 232 -23.06 -15.48 5.08
CA SER A 232 -23.19 -16.18 3.80
C SER A 232 -24.66 -16.50 3.54
N ALA A 233 -25.13 -16.31 2.31
CA ALA A 233 -26.53 -16.56 1.92
C ALA A 233 -27.61 -15.93 2.83
N GLY A 234 -27.30 -14.82 3.52
CA GLY A 234 -28.21 -14.17 4.48
C GLY A 234 -28.16 -14.74 5.91
N VAL A 235 -27.40 -15.81 6.13
CA VAL A 235 -27.18 -16.45 7.43
C VAL A 235 -25.96 -15.81 8.12
N PHE A 236 -26.11 -15.47 9.40
CA PHE A 236 -25.00 -15.02 10.23
C PHE A 236 -24.35 -16.20 10.94
N ILE A 237 -23.04 -16.32 10.77
CA ILE A 237 -22.22 -17.45 11.19
C ILE A 237 -21.30 -16.94 12.31
N HIS A 238 -21.56 -17.38 13.54
CA HIS A 238 -20.75 -17.01 14.70
C HIS A 238 -19.68 -18.08 14.89
N LEU A 239 -18.43 -17.76 14.57
CA LEU A 239 -17.29 -18.65 14.81
C LEU A 239 -16.98 -18.60 16.30
N ALA A 240 -17.15 -19.70 17.00
CA ALA A 240 -17.11 -19.72 18.46
C ALA A 240 -16.35 -20.91 19.02
N GLU A 241 -15.89 -20.76 20.25
CA GLU A 241 -15.37 -21.85 21.09
C GLU A 241 -16.27 -21.98 22.31
N VAL A 242 -16.77 -23.20 22.57
CA VAL A 242 -17.57 -23.47 23.77
C VAL A 242 -16.63 -23.46 24.97
N THR A 243 -16.84 -22.53 25.89
CA THR A 243 -15.97 -22.32 27.05
C THR A 243 -16.52 -22.97 28.32
N GLU A 244 -17.83 -23.18 28.40
CA GLU A 244 -18.48 -23.83 29.54
C GLU A 244 -19.67 -24.68 29.08
N GLY A 245 -19.87 -25.83 29.72
CA GLY A 245 -21.02 -26.70 29.49
C GLY A 245 -21.15 -27.21 28.06
N GLU A 246 -22.37 -27.21 27.55
CA GLU A 246 -22.76 -27.66 26.20
C GLU A 246 -23.76 -26.69 25.57
N ILE A 247 -23.58 -26.40 24.27
CA ILE A 247 -24.55 -25.67 23.44
C ILE A 247 -25.23 -26.68 22.51
N ALA A 248 -26.56 -26.69 22.48
CA ALA A 248 -27.34 -27.59 21.64
C ALA A 248 -28.29 -26.83 20.70
N ARG A 249 -28.60 -27.44 19.55
CA ARG A 249 -29.60 -26.91 18.61
C ARG A 249 -30.97 -26.80 19.28
N GLY A 250 -31.69 -25.71 19.00
CA GLY A 250 -33.03 -25.41 19.49
C GLY A 250 -33.05 -24.62 20.80
N GLN A 251 -31.91 -24.43 21.46
CA GLN A 251 -31.83 -23.72 22.73
C GLN A 251 -32.05 -22.22 22.56
N PRO A 252 -32.78 -21.59 23.51
CA PRO A 252 -32.72 -20.14 23.69
C PRO A 252 -31.29 -19.73 24.06
N ALA A 253 -30.84 -18.61 23.50
CA ALA A 253 -29.53 -18.07 23.72
C ALA A 253 -29.59 -16.55 23.94
N LYS A 254 -28.83 -16.07 24.92
CA LYS A 254 -28.52 -14.66 25.09
C LYS A 254 -27.22 -14.34 24.37
N LEU A 255 -27.27 -13.37 23.47
CA LEU A 255 -26.15 -12.90 22.64
C LEU A 255 -25.67 -11.55 23.16
N GLU A 256 -24.37 -11.43 23.45
CA GLU A 256 -23.76 -10.22 24.01
C GLU A 256 -22.49 -9.85 23.24
N VAL A 257 -22.55 -8.76 22.46
CA VAL A 257 -21.39 -8.22 21.73
C VAL A 257 -20.39 -7.60 22.70
N ASN A 258 -19.10 -7.71 22.41
CA ASN A 258 -18.05 -7.01 23.14
C ASN A 258 -18.16 -5.48 22.88
N HIS A 259 -18.76 -4.78 23.84
CA HIS A 259 -19.01 -3.33 23.76
C HIS A 259 -17.76 -2.50 23.48
N ALA A 260 -16.65 -2.75 24.19
CA ALA A 260 -15.42 -1.97 24.04
C ALA A 260 -14.83 -2.13 22.64
N ARG A 261 -14.80 -3.38 22.14
CA ARG A 261 -14.32 -3.68 20.79
C ARG A 261 -15.22 -3.07 19.71
N ARG A 262 -16.55 -3.24 19.82
CA ARG A 262 -17.53 -2.64 18.92
C ARG A 262 -17.41 -1.11 18.87
N THR A 263 -17.19 -0.48 20.02
CA THR A 263 -17.01 0.98 20.11
C THR A 263 -15.77 1.45 19.35
N ALA A 264 -14.63 0.78 19.51
CA ALA A 264 -13.40 1.11 18.77
C ALA A 264 -13.58 0.91 17.24
N ILE A 265 -14.25 -0.16 16.83
CA ILE A 265 -14.56 -0.43 15.41
C ILE A 265 -15.48 0.66 14.84
N ARG A 266 -16.55 1.04 15.57
CA ARG A 266 -17.46 2.13 15.17
C ARG A 266 -16.73 3.45 15.02
N ALA A 267 -15.80 3.76 15.93
CA ALA A 267 -14.96 4.96 15.87
C ALA A 267 -14.10 4.97 14.60
N ASN A 268 -13.38 3.87 14.35
CA ASN A 268 -12.56 3.70 13.14
C ASN A 268 -13.39 3.76 11.85
N HIS A 269 -14.56 3.10 11.82
CA HIS A 269 -15.46 3.15 10.66
C HIS A 269 -15.98 4.57 10.40
N SER A 270 -16.40 5.26 11.45
CA SER A 270 -16.92 6.63 11.32
C SER A 270 -15.82 7.61 10.92
N ALA A 271 -14.61 7.45 11.43
CA ALA A 271 -13.45 8.22 11.00
C ALA A 271 -13.09 7.98 9.52
N THR A 272 -13.30 6.76 9.00
CA THR A 272 -13.10 6.45 7.57
C THR A 272 -14.01 7.31 6.68
N HIS A 273 -15.26 7.54 7.05
CA HIS A 273 -16.16 8.44 6.30
C HIS A 273 -15.71 9.90 6.32
N LEU A 274 -15.24 10.40 7.48
CA LEU A 274 -14.71 11.76 7.58
C LEU A 274 -13.41 11.92 6.79
N LEU A 275 -12.54 10.90 6.85
CA LEU A 275 -11.29 10.83 6.11
C LEU A 275 -11.52 10.80 4.60
N HIS A 276 -12.47 10.00 4.13
CA HIS A 276 -12.79 9.92 2.72
C HIS A 276 -13.22 11.27 2.16
N GLU A 277 -14.12 11.97 2.85
CA GLU A 277 -14.54 13.30 2.42
C GLU A 277 -13.40 14.32 2.49
N ALA A 278 -12.57 14.28 3.54
CA ALA A 278 -11.41 15.18 3.68
C ALA A 278 -10.40 14.97 2.54
N LEU A 279 -10.16 13.71 2.14
CA LEU A 279 -9.31 13.38 0.99
C LEU A 279 -9.89 13.92 -0.32
N ARG A 280 -11.20 13.78 -0.55
CA ARG A 280 -11.86 14.33 -1.76
C ARG A 280 -11.73 15.85 -1.82
N ARG A 281 -11.86 16.53 -0.69
CA ARG A 281 -11.76 18.00 -0.60
C ARG A 281 -10.33 18.50 -0.77
N ALA A 282 -9.35 17.79 -0.21
CA ALA A 282 -7.94 18.16 -0.33
C ALA A 282 -7.34 17.84 -1.70
N LEU A 283 -7.73 16.71 -2.31
CA LEU A 283 -7.09 16.18 -3.51
C LEU A 283 -7.95 16.32 -4.77
N GLY A 284 -9.27 16.29 -4.66
CA GLY A 284 -10.23 16.39 -5.76
C GLY A 284 -11.22 15.22 -5.84
N ASP A 285 -12.27 15.40 -6.66
CA ASP A 285 -13.39 14.45 -6.79
C ASP A 285 -13.03 13.07 -7.36
N HIS A 286 -11.83 12.92 -7.97
CA HIS A 286 -11.34 11.63 -8.50
C HIS A 286 -10.97 10.63 -7.40
N VAL A 287 -10.87 11.08 -6.14
CA VAL A 287 -10.65 10.20 -5.00
C VAL A 287 -11.88 9.32 -4.84
N ALA A 288 -11.67 8.02 -5.00
CA ALA A 288 -12.68 6.98 -4.83
C ALA A 288 -12.08 5.81 -4.06
N GLN A 289 -12.87 5.22 -3.17
CA GLN A 289 -12.48 4.05 -2.40
C GLN A 289 -12.10 2.86 -3.30
N ARG A 290 -10.99 2.20 -2.95
CA ARG A 290 -10.47 0.96 -3.55
C ARG A 290 -10.34 -0.18 -2.55
N GLY A 291 -10.42 0.12 -1.26
CA GLY A 291 -10.36 -0.85 -0.18
C GLY A 291 -10.52 -0.17 1.18
N SER A 292 -11.01 -0.91 2.16
CA SER A 292 -11.15 -0.42 3.53
C SER A 292 -10.88 -1.55 4.52
N LEU A 293 -10.42 -1.21 5.72
CA LEU A 293 -10.42 -2.06 6.90
C LEU A 293 -10.71 -1.16 8.10
N ASN A 294 -11.73 -1.51 8.88
CA ASN A 294 -12.09 -0.88 10.13
C ASN A 294 -12.05 -1.95 11.21
N ALA A 295 -10.92 -2.03 11.92
CA ALA A 295 -10.69 -2.94 13.04
C ALA A 295 -10.72 -2.17 14.37
N GLU A 296 -10.55 -2.86 15.48
CA GLU A 296 -10.49 -2.24 16.81
C GLU A 296 -9.20 -1.43 17.04
N ASP A 297 -8.10 -1.83 16.41
CA ASP A 297 -6.76 -1.30 16.65
C ASP A 297 -6.37 -0.20 15.66
N ARG A 298 -6.96 -0.21 14.45
CA ARG A 298 -6.68 0.76 13.39
C ARG A 298 -7.78 0.82 12.33
N LEU A 299 -7.71 1.86 11.52
CA LEU A 299 -8.34 1.90 10.20
C LEU A 299 -7.30 1.96 9.09
N ARG A 300 -7.69 1.46 7.92
CA ARG A 300 -6.94 1.51 6.67
C ARG A 300 -7.87 1.86 5.53
N PHE A 301 -7.51 2.87 4.76
CA PHE A 301 -8.31 3.35 3.64
C PHE A 301 -7.49 3.44 2.37
N ASP A 302 -7.90 2.68 1.35
CA ASP A 302 -7.27 2.67 0.04
C ASP A 302 -8.11 3.48 -0.94
N PHE A 303 -7.48 4.37 -1.71
CA PHE A 303 -8.19 5.29 -2.60
C PHE A 303 -7.43 5.55 -3.91
N SER A 304 -8.15 5.91 -4.96
CA SER A 304 -7.56 6.28 -6.25
C SER A 304 -6.82 7.61 -6.18
N HIS A 305 -5.50 7.57 -6.34
CA HIS A 305 -4.66 8.74 -6.51
C HIS A 305 -3.30 8.34 -7.11
N SER A 306 -2.77 9.14 -8.04
CA SER A 306 -1.60 8.77 -8.85
C SER A 306 -0.25 9.15 -8.24
N ARG A 307 -0.23 10.05 -7.25
CA ARG A 307 1.00 10.53 -6.60
C ARG A 307 0.94 10.37 -5.09
N ALA A 308 2.11 10.42 -4.45
CA ALA A 308 2.18 10.54 -3.00
C ALA A 308 1.62 11.89 -2.55
N MET A 309 0.96 11.87 -1.39
CA MET A 309 0.52 13.09 -0.74
C MET A 309 1.74 13.82 -0.17
N THR A 310 1.72 15.14 -0.27
CA THR A 310 2.71 15.99 0.39
C THR A 310 2.44 16.02 1.91
N PRO A 311 3.46 16.34 2.74
CA PRO A 311 3.25 16.51 4.17
C PRO A 311 2.17 17.55 4.52
N ALA A 312 2.03 18.59 3.71
CA ALA A 312 1.01 19.63 3.90
C ALA A 312 -0.41 19.13 3.59
N GLU A 313 -0.59 18.31 2.53
CA GLU A 313 -1.87 17.67 2.23
C GLU A 313 -2.30 16.71 3.34
N LEU A 314 -1.37 15.90 3.85
CA LEU A 314 -1.62 14.99 4.99
C LEU A 314 -2.01 15.73 6.26
N ALA A 315 -1.32 16.83 6.57
CA ALA A 315 -1.63 17.67 7.71
C ALA A 315 -3.03 18.31 7.57
N THR A 316 -3.36 18.82 6.38
CA THR A 316 -4.67 19.42 6.09
C THR A 316 -5.80 18.42 6.29
N VAL A 317 -5.68 17.22 5.72
CA VAL A 317 -6.66 16.14 5.88
C VAL A 317 -6.81 15.76 7.35
N SER A 318 -5.70 15.61 8.08
CA SER A 318 -5.73 15.24 9.50
C SER A 318 -6.39 16.30 10.38
N VAL A 319 -6.16 17.59 10.09
CA VAL A 319 -6.80 18.72 10.79
C VAL A 319 -8.30 18.72 10.51
N GLU A 320 -8.70 18.61 9.25
CA GLU A 320 -10.12 18.64 8.85
C GLU A 320 -10.91 17.49 9.47
N VAL A 321 -10.39 16.26 9.47
CA VAL A 321 -11.05 15.13 10.14
C VAL A 321 -11.28 15.44 11.63
N ASN A 322 -10.25 15.93 12.32
CA ASN A 322 -10.37 16.27 13.74
C ASN A 322 -11.29 17.48 14.00
N ASP A 323 -11.44 18.42 13.07
CA ASP A 323 -12.42 19.52 13.17
C ASP A 323 -13.85 18.98 13.17
N PHE A 324 -14.17 18.04 12.28
CA PHE A 324 -15.50 17.43 12.22
C PHE A 324 -15.78 16.45 13.36
N ILE A 325 -14.75 15.81 13.90
CA ILE A 325 -14.84 15.08 15.17
C ILE A 325 -15.23 16.04 16.30
N ARG A 326 -14.51 17.17 16.46
CA ARG A 326 -14.79 18.17 17.50
C ARG A 326 -16.14 18.86 17.36
N GLN A 327 -16.69 18.93 16.15
CA GLN A 327 -18.05 19.41 15.93
C GLN A 327 -19.09 18.61 16.76
N ASN A 328 -18.77 17.36 17.11
CA ASN A 328 -19.59 16.47 17.90
C ASN A 328 -21.04 16.40 17.38
N SER A 329 -21.21 16.41 16.06
CA SER A 329 -22.53 16.34 15.42
C SER A 329 -23.12 14.95 15.58
N ALA A 330 -24.45 14.85 15.63
CA ALA A 330 -25.13 13.56 15.55
C ALA A 330 -24.77 12.84 14.24
N VAL A 331 -24.62 11.53 14.31
CA VAL A 331 -24.54 10.65 13.14
C VAL A 331 -25.93 10.09 12.90
N GLU A 332 -26.52 10.42 11.75
CA GLU A 332 -27.88 9.97 11.42
C GLU A 332 -27.83 8.94 10.31
N THR A 333 -28.70 7.93 10.42
CA THR A 333 -28.87 6.89 9.40
C THR A 333 -30.30 6.80 8.93
N ARG A 334 -30.51 6.62 7.63
CA ARG A 334 -31.83 6.56 7.00
C ARG A 334 -31.86 5.45 5.98
N ILE A 335 -32.95 4.68 5.96
CA ILE A 335 -33.24 3.75 4.88
C ILE A 335 -34.03 4.51 3.81
N MET A 336 -33.60 4.41 2.57
CA MET A 336 -34.25 5.05 1.42
C MET A 336 -33.93 4.31 0.13
N THR A 337 -34.58 4.71 -0.97
CA THR A 337 -34.24 4.15 -2.28
C THR A 337 -32.87 4.66 -2.75
N PRO A 338 -32.15 3.90 -3.60
CA PRO A 338 -30.90 4.37 -4.18
C PRO A 338 -31.03 5.69 -4.96
N ASP A 339 -32.18 5.94 -5.58
CA ASP A 339 -32.44 7.19 -6.33
C ASP A 339 -32.60 8.38 -5.38
N ASP A 340 -33.35 8.23 -4.28
CA ASP A 340 -33.50 9.28 -3.26
C ASP A 340 -32.15 9.61 -2.59
N ALA A 341 -31.36 8.58 -2.28
CA ALA A 341 -30.02 8.75 -1.73
C ALA A 341 -29.12 9.59 -2.66
N ARG A 342 -29.13 9.29 -3.97
CA ARG A 342 -28.39 10.07 -4.97
C ARG A 342 -28.93 11.51 -5.09
N ALA A 343 -30.24 11.70 -4.99
CA ALA A 343 -30.85 13.02 -5.09
C ALA A 343 -30.39 13.97 -3.99
N ILE A 344 -30.11 13.47 -2.78
CA ILE A 344 -29.55 14.24 -1.67
C ILE A 344 -28.01 14.28 -1.65
N GLY A 345 -27.35 13.81 -2.71
CA GLY A 345 -25.88 13.85 -2.84
C GLY A 345 -25.14 12.77 -2.07
N ALA A 346 -25.80 11.67 -1.69
CA ALA A 346 -25.12 10.54 -1.05
C ALA A 346 -24.19 9.84 -2.04
N GLN A 347 -22.97 9.56 -1.58
CA GLN A 347 -21.97 8.86 -2.36
C GLN A 347 -22.22 7.35 -2.32
N ALA A 348 -22.23 6.73 -3.50
CA ALA A 348 -22.26 5.28 -3.63
C ALA A 348 -20.84 4.72 -3.67
N LEU A 349 -20.60 3.61 -2.98
CA LEU A 349 -19.36 2.88 -3.04
C LEU A 349 -19.24 2.16 -4.40
N PHE A 350 -18.10 2.32 -5.05
CA PHE A 350 -17.88 1.83 -6.42
C PHE A 350 -17.88 0.29 -6.46
N GLY A 351 -18.75 -0.31 -7.27
CA GLY A 351 -18.75 -1.75 -7.56
C GLY A 351 -19.74 -2.58 -6.74
N GLU A 352 -20.47 -1.98 -5.79
CA GLU A 352 -21.49 -2.68 -5.02
C GLU A 352 -22.85 -2.70 -5.75
N LYS A 353 -23.54 -3.84 -5.68
CA LYS A 353 -24.94 -3.94 -6.12
C LYS A 353 -25.83 -3.59 -4.93
N TYR A 354 -26.56 -2.50 -5.03
CA TYR A 354 -27.56 -2.11 -4.05
C TYR A 354 -28.90 -2.81 -4.32
N GLY A 355 -29.59 -3.20 -3.25
CA GLY A 355 -30.97 -3.65 -3.31
C GLY A 355 -31.94 -2.50 -3.59
N ASP A 356 -33.24 -2.77 -3.43
CA ASP A 356 -34.29 -1.75 -3.60
C ASP A 356 -34.24 -0.67 -2.50
N GLU A 357 -33.62 -0.99 -1.36
CA GLU A 357 -33.38 -0.08 -0.25
C GLU A 357 -31.89 -0.03 0.11
N VAL A 358 -31.42 1.15 0.50
CA VAL A 358 -30.06 1.40 0.96
C VAL A 358 -30.08 2.16 2.28
N ARG A 359 -29.10 1.85 3.13
CA ARG A 359 -28.83 2.61 4.35
C ARG A 359 -27.85 3.73 4.03
N VAL A 360 -28.29 4.96 4.21
CA VAL A 360 -27.47 6.16 4.05
C VAL A 360 -27.06 6.66 5.43
N VAL A 361 -25.78 6.99 5.57
CA VAL A 361 -25.17 7.49 6.80
C VAL A 361 -24.69 8.91 6.55
N SER A 362 -25.02 9.80 7.49
CA SER A 362 -24.66 11.22 7.42
C SER A 362 -23.86 11.62 8.66
N MET A 363 -22.78 12.37 8.44
CA MET A 363 -21.87 12.81 9.50
C MET A 363 -21.38 14.23 9.22
N GLY A 364 -21.39 15.07 10.26
CA GLY A 364 -20.87 16.43 10.18
C GLY A 364 -21.77 17.40 9.42
N ARG A 365 -21.59 18.68 9.71
CA ARG A 365 -22.29 19.79 9.05
C ARG A 365 -21.29 20.71 8.37
N LEU A 366 -21.47 20.91 7.07
CA LEU A 366 -20.71 21.86 6.26
C LEU A 366 -21.68 22.66 5.39
N ALA A 367 -21.91 23.92 5.74
CA ALA A 367 -22.77 24.81 4.97
C ALA A 367 -22.25 24.95 3.53
N GLY A 368 -23.15 24.83 2.54
CA GLY A 368 -22.81 24.93 1.13
C GLY A 368 -22.19 23.67 0.52
N SER A 369 -22.24 22.52 1.20
CA SER A 369 -21.77 21.25 0.64
C SER A 369 -22.66 20.70 -0.48
N ALA A 370 -23.92 21.17 -0.56
CA ALA A 370 -24.96 20.65 -1.45
C ALA A 370 -25.31 19.17 -1.21
N LYS A 371 -24.98 18.63 -0.02
CA LYS A 371 -25.35 17.28 0.40
C LYS A 371 -26.32 17.31 1.57
N GLY A 372 -27.14 16.27 1.65
CA GLY A 372 -28.20 16.14 2.65
C GLY A 372 -29.44 16.95 2.29
N ALA A 373 -30.52 16.74 3.03
CA ALA A 373 -31.80 17.38 2.77
C ALA A 373 -31.76 18.92 2.93
N ASP A 374 -30.87 19.42 3.78
CA ASP A 374 -30.65 20.86 4.02
C ASP A 374 -29.46 21.43 3.20
N GLY A 375 -28.82 20.61 2.36
CA GLY A 375 -27.64 20.99 1.58
C GLY A 375 -26.41 21.34 2.43
N ALA A 376 -26.40 20.94 3.71
CA ALA A 376 -25.36 21.31 4.68
C ALA A 376 -24.71 20.10 5.38
N THR A 377 -24.82 18.89 4.84
CA THR A 377 -24.16 17.69 5.38
C THR A 377 -22.73 17.56 4.86
N TYR A 378 -21.76 17.21 5.71
CA TYR A 378 -20.36 17.07 5.30
C TYR A 378 -20.08 15.75 4.56
N SER A 379 -20.19 14.63 5.28
CA SER A 379 -20.07 13.28 4.73
C SER A 379 -21.44 12.62 4.66
N LEU A 380 -21.76 12.05 3.49
CA LEU A 380 -23.04 11.41 3.22
C LEU A 380 -22.79 10.23 2.28
N GLU A 381 -22.91 9.01 2.79
CA GLU A 381 -22.49 7.80 2.08
C GLU A 381 -23.47 6.64 2.28
N LEU A 382 -23.56 5.74 1.31
CA LEU A 382 -24.27 4.47 1.47
C LEU A 382 -23.39 3.52 2.29
N CYS A 383 -23.83 3.16 3.50
CA CYS A 383 -23.07 2.28 4.38
C CYS A 383 -23.97 1.42 5.27
N GLY A 384 -23.75 0.10 5.18
CA GLY A 384 -24.38 -0.90 6.04
C GLY A 384 -23.64 -1.16 7.35
N GLY A 385 -22.55 -0.45 7.62
CA GLY A 385 -21.76 -0.64 8.83
C GLY A 385 -22.39 -0.07 10.10
N THR A 386 -21.76 -0.40 11.22
CA THR A 386 -22.08 0.23 12.51
C THR A 386 -21.27 1.51 12.67
N HIS A 387 -21.89 2.56 13.21
CA HIS A 387 -21.26 3.86 13.41
C HIS A 387 -21.43 4.35 14.84
N VAL A 388 -20.63 5.35 15.21
CA VAL A 388 -20.81 6.09 16.46
C VAL A 388 -22.13 6.86 16.45
N ALA A 389 -22.64 7.24 17.63
CA ALA A 389 -23.84 8.06 17.72
C ALA A 389 -23.55 9.54 17.44
N ARG A 390 -22.36 10.02 17.81
CA ARG A 390 -21.88 11.37 17.51
C ARG A 390 -20.44 11.35 17.05
N THR A 391 -20.06 12.30 16.21
CA THR A 391 -18.68 12.38 15.69
C THR A 391 -17.64 12.57 16.80
N GLY A 392 -18.02 13.13 17.95
CA GLY A 392 -17.15 13.27 19.11
C GLY A 392 -16.79 11.94 19.79
N ASP A 393 -17.62 10.91 19.64
CA ASP A 393 -17.36 9.57 20.20
C ASP A 393 -16.18 8.86 19.51
N ILE A 394 -15.71 9.39 18.37
CA ILE A 394 -14.49 8.93 17.68
C ILE A 394 -13.24 9.22 18.55
N GLY A 395 -13.28 10.27 19.37
CA GLY A 395 -12.15 10.68 20.21
C GLY A 395 -11.08 11.43 19.43
N ALA A 396 -9.83 10.97 19.47
CA ALA A 396 -8.75 11.55 18.66
C ALA A 396 -8.64 10.82 17.33
N PHE A 397 -8.18 11.50 16.26
CA PHE A 397 -7.76 10.85 15.01
C PHE A 397 -6.30 11.19 14.72
N VAL A 398 -5.49 10.17 14.42
CA VAL A 398 -4.08 10.31 14.06
C VAL A 398 -3.80 9.55 12.77
N CYS A 399 -3.43 10.29 11.72
CA CYS A 399 -2.93 9.71 10.47
C CYS A 399 -1.49 9.25 10.66
N LEU A 400 -1.22 7.97 10.40
CA LEU A 400 0.12 7.37 10.50
C LEU A 400 0.96 7.66 9.26
N GLY A 401 0.33 7.75 8.09
CA GLY A 401 1.01 8.11 6.85
C GLY A 401 0.29 7.66 5.59
N ASP A 402 0.88 8.02 4.46
CA ASP A 402 0.46 7.68 3.10
C ASP A 402 1.48 6.76 2.44
N SER A 403 1.01 5.68 1.81
CA SER A 403 1.84 4.71 1.09
C SER A 403 1.21 4.28 -0.25
N ALA A 404 2.04 3.79 -1.17
CA ALA A 404 1.53 3.20 -2.42
C ALA A 404 1.08 1.76 -2.15
N SER A 405 -0.18 1.43 -2.41
CA SER A 405 -0.69 0.05 -2.32
C SER A 405 -0.68 -0.67 -3.66
N ALA A 406 -0.95 0.05 -4.75
CA ALA A 406 -0.85 -0.43 -6.13
C ALA A 406 -0.66 0.76 -7.09
N ALA A 407 -0.47 0.48 -8.39
CA ALA A 407 -0.41 1.53 -9.39
C ALA A 407 -1.72 2.36 -9.41
N GLY A 408 -1.61 3.66 -9.15
CA GLY A 408 -2.76 4.57 -9.08
C GLY A 408 -3.62 4.44 -7.81
N VAL A 409 -3.16 3.70 -6.79
CA VAL A 409 -3.86 3.53 -5.51
C VAL A 409 -2.93 3.89 -4.35
N ARG A 410 -3.42 4.76 -3.47
CA ARG A 410 -2.77 5.18 -2.23
C ARG A 410 -3.49 4.58 -1.03
N ARG A 411 -2.77 4.46 0.09
CA ARG A 411 -3.26 3.93 1.35
C ARG A 411 -2.96 4.89 2.49
N ILE A 412 -3.99 5.26 3.24
CA ILE A 412 -3.87 5.87 4.56
C ILE A 412 -4.07 4.79 5.62
N GLU A 413 -3.17 4.76 6.60
CA GLU A 413 -3.41 4.09 7.89
C GLU A 413 -3.58 5.15 8.97
N ALA A 414 -4.54 4.93 9.87
CA ALA A 414 -4.81 5.86 10.95
C ALA A 414 -5.33 5.15 12.21
N LEU A 415 -5.24 5.86 13.33
CA LEU A 415 -5.71 5.42 14.63
C LEU A 415 -6.82 6.35 15.12
N THR A 416 -7.76 5.81 15.90
CA THR A 416 -8.77 6.60 16.61
C THR A 416 -8.78 6.33 18.11
N GLY A 417 -9.51 7.14 18.87
CA GLY A 417 -9.78 6.92 20.30
C GLY A 417 -8.50 6.72 21.14
N GLN A 418 -8.50 5.68 21.98
CA GLN A 418 -7.39 5.39 22.89
C GLN A 418 -6.10 5.04 22.15
N ALA A 419 -6.16 4.27 21.05
CA ALA A 419 -4.97 3.91 20.27
C ALA A 419 -4.27 5.14 19.69
N ALA A 420 -5.03 6.15 19.26
CA ALA A 420 -4.49 7.44 18.83
C ALA A 420 -3.81 8.19 19.98
N LEU A 421 -4.42 8.22 21.17
CA LEU A 421 -3.83 8.87 22.35
C LEU A 421 -2.54 8.17 22.79
N ASP A 422 -2.53 6.84 22.83
CA ASP A 422 -1.36 6.04 23.17
C ASP A 422 -0.20 6.30 22.21
N HIS A 423 -0.49 6.42 20.91
CA HIS A 423 0.49 6.76 19.89
C HIS A 423 1.10 8.16 20.11
N LEU A 424 0.27 9.17 20.39
CA LEU A 424 0.74 10.53 20.67
C LEU A 424 1.57 10.60 21.96
N ASN A 425 1.14 9.90 23.01
CA ASN A 425 1.88 9.80 24.27
C ASN A 425 3.24 9.13 24.07
N ALA A 426 3.30 8.03 23.31
CA ALA A 426 4.55 7.37 22.98
C ALA A 426 5.51 8.28 22.20
N HIS A 427 5.00 9.11 21.28
CA HIS A 427 5.79 10.12 20.58
C HIS A 427 6.31 11.21 21.52
N GLY A 428 5.46 11.68 22.44
CA GLY A 428 5.83 12.65 23.48
C GLY A 428 6.95 12.13 24.38
N THR A 429 6.85 10.89 24.86
CA THR A 429 7.88 10.24 25.69
C THR A 429 9.21 10.15 24.96
N ARG A 430 9.22 9.68 23.70
CA ARG A 430 10.46 9.60 22.89
C ARG A 430 11.10 10.97 22.68
N LEU A 431 10.29 12.00 22.40
CA LEU A 431 10.80 13.36 22.24
C LEU A 431 11.41 13.90 23.55
N ALA A 432 10.77 13.61 24.69
CA ALA A 432 11.28 13.99 26.00
C ALA A 432 12.61 13.27 26.34
N GLU A 433 12.73 11.98 26.00
CA GLU A 433 13.99 11.22 26.15
C GLU A 433 15.13 11.83 25.31
N ILE A 434 14.86 12.19 24.05
CA ILE A 434 15.84 12.85 23.18
C ILE A 434 16.23 14.22 23.75
N ALA A 435 15.24 15.02 24.17
CA ALA A 435 15.46 16.33 24.77
C ALA A 435 16.33 16.24 26.03
N ALA A 436 16.07 15.26 26.91
CA ALA A 436 16.87 14.99 28.09
C ALA A 436 18.31 14.59 27.75
N ALA A 437 18.51 13.72 26.75
CA ALA A 437 19.84 13.31 26.30
C ALA A 437 20.66 14.50 25.75
N LEU A 438 19.99 15.43 25.06
CA LEU A 438 20.60 16.66 24.54
C LEU A 438 20.67 17.79 25.57
N LYS A 439 20.13 17.60 26.78
CA LYS A 439 19.97 18.62 27.83
C LYS A 439 19.31 19.90 27.28
N ALA A 440 18.23 19.73 26.52
CA ALA A 440 17.52 20.79 25.82
C ALA A 440 16.01 20.72 26.07
N GLN A 441 15.28 21.78 25.72
CA GLN A 441 13.82 21.71 25.69
C GLN A 441 13.33 20.98 24.42
N PRO A 442 12.17 20.29 24.44
CA PRO A 442 11.62 19.60 23.27
C PRO A 442 11.56 20.45 22.00
N ALA A 443 11.23 21.74 22.14
CA ALA A 443 11.16 22.69 21.03
C ALA A 443 12.52 22.97 20.37
N GLU A 444 13.62 22.78 21.10
CA GLU A 444 14.99 23.08 20.65
C GLU A 444 15.72 21.84 20.14
N VAL A 445 15.11 20.65 20.25
CA VAL A 445 15.75 19.37 19.92
C VAL A 445 16.33 19.39 18.51
N VAL A 446 15.59 19.89 17.53
CA VAL A 446 16.03 19.92 16.12
C VAL A 446 17.29 20.77 15.97
N ASP A 447 17.31 21.96 16.56
CA ASP A 447 18.46 22.87 16.46
C ASP A 447 19.66 22.34 17.23
N ARG A 448 19.43 21.67 18.37
CA ARG A 448 20.48 21.00 19.14
C ARG A 448 21.08 19.80 18.41
N VAL A 449 20.27 19.02 17.70
CA VAL A 449 20.76 17.95 16.82
C VAL A 449 21.61 18.53 15.69
N ARG A 450 21.18 19.63 15.06
CA ARG A 450 21.97 20.30 14.01
C ARG A 450 23.31 20.80 14.56
N ALA A 451 23.29 21.51 15.68
CA ALA A 451 24.52 21.98 16.34
C ALA A 451 25.46 20.81 16.68
N LEU A 452 24.94 19.72 17.25
CA LEU A 452 25.73 18.53 17.56
C LEU A 452 26.37 17.89 16.31
N ILE A 453 25.64 17.87 15.18
CA ILE A 453 26.18 17.36 13.91
C ILE A 453 27.32 18.25 13.40
N ASP A 454 27.17 19.57 13.53
CA ASP A 454 28.17 20.52 13.07
C ASP A 454 29.41 20.54 14.00
N ASP A 455 29.21 20.49 15.32
CA ASP A 455 30.28 20.32 16.31
C ASP A 455 31.05 19.02 16.07
N ARG A 456 30.35 17.92 15.77
CA ARG A 456 30.99 16.64 15.42
C ARG A 456 31.88 16.78 14.18
N LYS A 457 31.44 17.49 13.15
CA LYS A 457 32.26 17.74 11.95
C LYS A 457 33.46 18.63 12.28
N ALA A 458 33.28 19.67 13.10
CA ALA A 458 34.35 20.55 13.53
C ALA A 458 35.42 19.79 14.34
N LEU A 459 35.00 18.99 15.32
CA LEU A 459 35.89 18.13 16.11
C LEU A 459 36.60 17.09 15.25
N GLN A 460 35.92 16.49 14.26
CA GLN A 460 36.56 15.57 13.31
C GLN A 460 37.67 16.25 12.51
N ASN A 461 37.46 17.50 12.08
CA ASN A 461 38.46 18.29 11.38
C ASN A 461 39.62 18.70 12.31
N GLU A 462 39.33 19.10 13.54
CA GLU A 462 40.34 19.45 14.55
C GLU A 462 41.21 18.23 14.91
N VAL A 463 40.60 17.05 15.13
CA VAL A 463 41.33 15.80 15.36
C VAL A 463 42.24 15.46 14.19
N ALA A 464 41.79 15.67 12.95
CA ALA A 464 42.63 15.46 11.78
C ALA A 464 43.81 16.46 11.74
N GLN A 465 43.59 17.72 12.11
CA GLN A 465 44.65 18.72 12.20
C GLN A 465 45.66 18.40 13.30
N LEU A 466 45.21 18.11 14.53
CA LEU A 466 46.08 17.77 15.65
C LEU A 466 46.93 16.53 15.36
N ARG A 467 46.38 15.53 14.66
CA ARG A 467 47.13 14.36 14.20
C ARG A 467 48.22 14.73 13.20
N ARG A 468 47.95 15.67 12.29
CA ARG A 468 48.98 16.23 11.39
C ARG A 468 50.06 16.97 12.18
N ASP A 469 49.69 17.86 13.10
CA ASP A 469 50.64 18.64 13.90
C ASP A 469 51.54 17.74 14.76
N LEU A 470 50.97 16.68 15.34
CA LEU A 470 51.72 15.68 16.09
C LEU A 470 52.68 14.89 15.18
N ALA A 471 52.23 14.50 13.99
CA ALA A 471 53.07 13.84 13.00
C ALA A 471 54.23 14.75 12.53
N MET A 472 54.05 16.07 12.53
CA MET A 472 55.09 17.04 12.21
C MET A 472 56.09 17.31 13.36
N GLY A 473 55.94 16.64 14.51
CA GLY A 473 56.88 16.74 15.64
C GLY A 473 56.56 17.84 16.65
N GLY A 474 55.34 18.37 16.68
CA GLY A 474 54.87 19.25 17.76
C GLY A 474 55.50 20.66 17.78
N GLY A 475 55.75 21.24 16.61
CA GLY A 475 56.42 22.54 16.48
C GLY A 475 57.93 22.42 16.24
N ALA A 476 58.55 23.55 15.87
CA ALA A 476 59.79 23.69 15.08
C ALA A 476 61.10 23.03 15.60
N THR A 477 61.09 22.16 16.61
CA THR A 477 62.31 21.66 17.28
C THR A 477 62.34 20.14 17.52
N GLY A 478 61.40 19.34 17.01
CA GLY A 478 61.28 17.91 17.32
C GLY A 478 61.28 16.91 16.14
N GLY A 479 61.69 17.32 14.94
CA GLY A 479 61.67 16.45 13.74
C GLY A 479 62.97 15.68 13.50
N ALA A 480 62.88 14.52 12.83
CA ALA A 480 64.06 13.77 12.37
C ALA A 480 65.00 14.65 11.54
N GLU A 481 66.30 14.60 11.85
CA GLU A 481 67.33 15.35 11.14
C GLU A 481 67.58 14.75 9.75
N ALA A 482 67.82 15.62 8.76
CA ALA A 482 68.19 15.17 7.43
C ALA A 482 69.63 14.64 7.44
N ARG A 483 69.83 13.45 6.87
CA ARG A 483 71.16 12.83 6.68
C ARG A 483 71.53 12.84 5.21
N GLU A 484 72.82 12.70 4.90
CA GLU A 484 73.31 12.69 3.53
C GLU A 484 73.46 11.25 3.01
N VAL A 485 72.86 10.95 1.86
CA VAL A 485 72.92 9.65 1.20
C VAL A 485 73.25 9.90 -0.28
N GLY A 486 74.43 9.46 -0.73
CA GLY A 486 74.83 9.64 -2.14
C GLY A 486 74.91 11.11 -2.58
N GLY A 487 75.29 12.03 -1.69
CA GLY A 487 75.33 13.47 -1.99
C GLY A 487 73.96 14.16 -2.01
N VAL A 488 72.88 13.46 -1.60
CA VAL A 488 71.51 13.99 -1.52
C VAL A 488 71.06 13.98 -0.06
N LYS A 489 70.44 15.08 0.39
CA LYS A 489 69.82 15.12 1.72
C LYS A 489 68.59 14.21 1.74
N PHE A 490 68.51 13.33 2.71
CA PHE A 490 67.40 12.41 2.90
C PHE A 490 66.82 12.58 4.30
N LEU A 491 65.51 12.80 4.36
CA LEU A 491 64.74 12.93 5.59
C LEU A 491 63.68 11.84 5.64
N ALA A 492 63.82 10.92 6.59
CA ALA A 492 62.86 9.86 6.82
C ALA A 492 62.18 10.05 8.16
N GLN A 493 60.86 9.90 8.21
CA GLN A 493 60.10 9.99 9.44
C GLN A 493 59.02 8.91 9.52
N THR A 494 58.95 8.23 10.66
CA THR A 494 57.83 7.35 10.99
C THR A 494 56.84 8.10 11.87
N VAL A 495 55.58 8.08 11.48
CA VAL A 495 54.49 8.80 12.16
C VAL A 495 53.37 7.84 12.52
N ALA A 496 52.66 8.10 13.61
CA ALA A 496 51.54 7.29 14.06
C ALA A 496 50.26 8.12 14.09
N GLY A 497 49.12 7.48 13.85
CA GLY A 497 47.80 8.10 14.02
C GLY A 497 47.34 8.99 12.85
N VAL A 498 48.10 9.08 11.76
CA VAL A 498 47.71 9.76 10.51
C VAL A 498 47.33 8.74 9.43
N SER A 499 46.40 9.12 8.55
CA SER A 499 45.98 8.25 7.44
C SER A 499 46.87 8.44 6.22
N GLY A 500 46.83 7.49 5.28
CA GLY A 500 47.53 7.65 3.99
C GLY A 500 47.10 8.91 3.21
N ARG A 501 45.91 9.47 3.46
CA ARG A 501 45.46 10.73 2.82
C ARG A 501 46.17 11.97 3.35
N ASP A 502 46.69 11.91 4.58
CA ASP A 502 47.38 13.04 5.22
C ASP A 502 48.85 13.13 4.82
N LEU A 503 49.43 12.01 4.34
CA LEU A 503 50.84 11.89 4.01
C LEU A 503 51.37 12.87 2.94
N PRO A 504 50.65 13.20 1.84
CA PRO A 504 51.19 14.11 0.82
C PRO A 504 51.50 15.50 1.38
N ALA A 505 50.61 16.04 2.22
CA ALA A 505 50.80 17.35 2.85
C ALA A 505 52.01 17.34 3.80
N ILE A 506 52.16 16.27 4.59
CA ILE A 506 53.32 16.07 5.48
C ILE A 506 54.63 16.01 4.66
N VAL A 507 54.63 15.27 3.54
CA VAL A 507 55.79 15.17 2.65
C VAL A 507 56.14 16.53 2.04
N ASP A 508 55.17 17.32 1.57
CA ASP A 508 55.43 18.65 1.00
C ASP A 508 56.04 19.61 2.03
N GLU A 509 55.57 19.58 3.28
CA GLU A 509 56.11 20.43 4.35
C GLU A 509 57.55 20.01 4.73
N LEU A 510 57.82 18.71 4.81
CA LEU A 510 59.17 18.19 5.03
C LEU A 510 60.12 18.49 3.85
N LYS A 511 59.61 18.51 2.61
CA LYS A 511 60.38 18.94 1.42
C LYS A 511 60.78 20.41 1.53
N ALA A 512 59.87 21.27 1.98
CA ALA A 512 60.17 22.68 2.24
C ALA A 512 61.25 22.83 3.34
N ARG A 513 61.22 21.99 4.38
CA ARG A 513 62.22 21.99 5.46
C ARG A 513 63.61 21.55 5.01
N VAL A 514 63.72 20.51 4.17
CA VAL A 514 65.02 20.00 3.70
C VAL A 514 65.65 20.88 2.61
N GLY A 515 64.82 21.67 1.90
CA GLY A 515 65.22 22.57 0.82
C GLY A 515 65.46 21.83 -0.50
N SER A 516 66.60 21.13 -0.60
CA SER A 516 66.94 20.22 -1.70
C SER A 516 67.24 18.85 -1.09
N GLY A 517 66.53 17.83 -1.54
CA GLY A 517 66.57 16.49 -0.97
C GLY A 517 65.36 15.60 -1.29
N VAL A 518 65.34 14.45 -0.62
CA VAL A 518 64.29 13.43 -0.66
C VAL A 518 63.68 13.28 0.72
N VAL A 519 62.36 13.10 0.76
CA VAL A 519 61.61 12.83 2.00
C VAL A 519 60.90 11.49 1.87
N LEU A 520 60.90 10.70 2.95
CA LEU A 520 60.07 9.50 3.09
C LEU A 520 59.30 9.56 4.41
N VAL A 521 57.99 9.33 4.34
CA VAL A 521 57.12 9.30 5.52
C VAL A 521 56.40 7.96 5.55
N VAL A 522 56.56 7.23 6.66
CA VAL A 522 55.88 5.97 6.92
C VAL A 522 54.87 6.18 8.04
N ALA A 523 53.59 5.97 7.76
CA ALA A 523 52.50 6.04 8.74
C ALA A 523 52.08 4.65 9.22
N ASP A 524 52.02 4.46 10.53
CA ASP A 524 51.30 3.34 11.15
C ASP A 524 49.80 3.65 11.22
N THR A 525 49.02 2.83 10.52
CA THR A 525 47.55 2.90 10.41
C THR A 525 46.87 1.74 11.16
N GLY A 526 47.38 1.38 12.33
CA GLY A 526 46.83 0.30 13.16
C GLY A 526 47.36 -1.07 12.75
N GLY A 527 48.68 -1.17 12.56
CA GLY A 527 49.40 -2.39 12.19
C GLY A 527 49.71 -2.49 10.68
N LYS A 528 48.92 -1.80 9.83
CA LYS A 528 49.23 -1.64 8.40
C LYS A 528 49.99 -0.35 8.16
N ALA A 529 50.86 -0.34 7.17
CA ALA A 529 51.64 0.84 6.82
C ALA A 529 51.00 1.62 5.66
N ALA A 530 51.07 2.94 5.71
CA ALA A 530 50.99 3.78 4.52
C ALA A 530 52.34 4.48 4.35
N VAL A 531 52.83 4.62 3.12
CA VAL A 531 54.12 5.26 2.87
C VAL A 531 53.99 6.27 1.73
N ALA A 532 54.64 7.41 1.89
CA ALA A 532 54.75 8.42 0.85
C ALA A 532 56.19 8.91 0.75
N ALA A 533 56.65 9.18 -0.46
CA ALA A 533 57.93 9.84 -0.68
C ALA A 533 57.74 11.05 -1.56
N GLY A 534 58.62 12.03 -1.36
CA GLY A 534 58.68 13.23 -2.15
C GLY A 534 60.11 13.57 -2.53
N VAL A 535 60.29 14.01 -3.76
CA VAL A 535 61.57 14.45 -4.31
C VAL A 535 61.43 15.93 -4.68
N THR A 536 62.38 16.74 -4.24
CA THR A 536 62.45 18.18 -4.59
C THR A 536 62.73 18.38 -6.07
N ALA A 537 62.23 19.47 -6.65
CA ALA A 537 62.15 19.65 -8.10
C ALA A 537 63.51 19.64 -8.81
N ASP A 538 64.58 20.06 -8.13
CA ASP A 538 65.94 20.04 -8.64
C ASP A 538 66.55 18.63 -8.76
N LEU A 539 65.92 17.63 -8.15
CA LEU A 539 66.39 16.24 -8.14
C LEU A 539 65.52 15.28 -8.96
N THR A 540 64.38 15.71 -9.49
CA THR A 540 63.41 14.81 -10.16
C THR A 540 63.92 14.20 -11.47
N ASP A 541 64.92 14.81 -12.11
CA ASP A 541 65.56 14.28 -13.32
C ASP A 541 66.51 13.11 -13.01
N ARG A 542 66.94 12.99 -11.76
CA ARG A 542 67.88 11.96 -11.28
C ARG A 542 67.20 10.93 -10.39
N LEU A 543 66.18 11.33 -9.64
CA LEU A 543 65.50 10.52 -8.62
C LEU A 543 63.99 10.55 -8.83
N SER A 544 63.33 9.41 -8.60
CA SER A 544 61.88 9.28 -8.74
C SER A 544 61.23 8.88 -7.42
N ALA A 545 60.30 9.71 -6.92
CA ALA A 545 59.49 9.38 -5.75
C ALA A 545 58.77 8.03 -5.92
N VAL A 546 58.34 7.69 -7.13
CA VAL A 546 57.69 6.41 -7.44
C VAL A 546 58.63 5.23 -7.21
N ALA A 547 59.90 5.34 -7.63
CA ALA A 547 60.89 4.28 -7.42
C ALA A 547 61.19 4.09 -5.93
N ILE A 548 61.36 5.20 -5.20
CA ILE A 548 61.63 5.21 -3.76
C ILE A 548 60.47 4.59 -2.97
N VAL A 549 59.23 4.98 -3.28
CA VAL A 549 58.04 4.44 -2.60
C VAL A 549 57.82 2.96 -2.90
N LYS A 550 58.08 2.49 -4.12
CA LYS A 550 57.95 1.07 -4.45
C LYS A 550 58.90 0.20 -3.61
N ALA A 551 60.16 0.61 -3.50
CA ALA A 551 61.14 -0.10 -2.66
C ALA A 551 60.75 -0.08 -1.17
N ALA A 552 60.31 1.07 -0.67
CA ALA A 552 59.82 1.19 0.71
C ALA A 552 58.56 0.34 0.95
N ALA A 553 57.61 0.30 0.01
CA ALA A 553 56.39 -0.47 0.12
C ALA A 553 56.66 -1.98 0.11
N GLU A 554 57.58 -2.46 -0.72
CA GLU A 554 57.98 -3.88 -0.74
C GLU A 554 58.57 -4.33 0.61
N ALA A 555 59.42 -3.50 1.23
CA ALA A 555 59.95 -3.76 2.56
C ALA A 555 58.85 -3.82 3.64
N LEU A 556 57.81 -3.00 3.50
CA LEU A 556 56.61 -3.02 4.35
C LEU A 556 55.64 -4.17 4.04
N GLY A 557 55.99 -5.09 3.12
CA GLY A 557 55.13 -6.20 2.69
C GLY A 557 53.97 -5.78 1.77
N GLY A 558 54.03 -4.57 1.21
CA GLY A 558 53.11 -4.07 0.19
C GLY A 558 53.53 -4.44 -1.23
N LYS A 559 52.70 -4.06 -2.21
CA LYS A 559 53.01 -4.20 -3.64
C LYS A 559 52.69 -2.91 -4.39
N GLY A 560 53.62 -2.47 -5.22
CA GLY A 560 53.45 -1.30 -6.07
C GLY A 560 53.63 0.03 -5.35
N GLY A 561 53.28 1.10 -6.06
CA GLY A 561 53.44 2.49 -5.63
C GLY A 561 53.20 3.40 -6.82
N GLY A 562 52.38 4.43 -6.62
CA GLY A 562 51.84 5.26 -7.69
C GLY A 562 51.93 6.75 -7.34
N GLY A 563 52.11 7.58 -8.37
CA GLY A 563 52.25 9.01 -8.22
C GLY A 563 53.08 9.62 -9.35
N ARG A 564 53.56 10.84 -9.09
CA ARG A 564 54.42 11.61 -9.97
C ARG A 564 55.89 11.47 -9.55
N PRO A 565 56.85 11.87 -10.40
CA PRO A 565 58.28 11.83 -10.05
C PRO A 565 58.63 12.63 -8.77
N ASP A 566 57.87 13.67 -8.45
CA ASP A 566 58.07 14.55 -7.29
C ASP A 566 57.31 14.11 -6.02
N MET A 567 56.32 13.21 -6.14
CA MET A 567 55.44 12.77 -5.06
C MET A 567 54.77 11.43 -5.40
N ALA A 568 54.92 10.42 -4.54
CA ALA A 568 54.27 9.12 -4.71
C ALA A 568 53.81 8.53 -3.38
N GLN A 569 52.87 7.57 -3.45
CA GLN A 569 52.32 6.88 -2.28
C GLN A 569 52.10 5.39 -2.53
N ALA A 570 52.12 4.61 -1.45
CA ALA A 570 51.79 3.19 -1.42
C ALA A 570 51.27 2.77 -0.05
N GLY A 571 50.72 1.55 0.01
CA GLY A 571 50.38 0.86 1.24
C GLY A 571 51.31 -0.32 1.49
N GLY A 572 51.46 -0.70 2.76
CA GLY A 572 52.20 -1.87 3.23
C GLY A 572 51.38 -2.68 4.24
N ALA A 573 51.74 -3.95 4.37
CA ALA A 573 51.04 -4.88 5.26
C ALA A 573 51.49 -4.76 6.73
N ASP A 574 52.70 -4.24 6.98
CA ASP A 574 53.34 -4.26 8.30
C ASP A 574 54.10 -2.96 8.59
N ALA A 575 53.56 -2.15 9.49
CA ALA A 575 54.18 -0.88 9.91
C ALA A 575 55.41 -1.06 10.81
N SER A 576 55.61 -2.22 11.43
CA SER A 576 56.80 -2.49 12.27
C SER A 576 58.09 -2.53 11.46
N LYS A 577 57.99 -2.72 10.13
CA LYS A 577 59.10 -2.72 9.18
C LYS A 577 59.44 -1.32 8.65
N ALA A 578 59.03 -0.25 9.35
CA ALA A 578 59.32 1.12 8.94
C ALA A 578 60.83 1.36 8.73
N GLU A 579 61.69 0.84 9.60
CA GLU A 579 63.14 0.96 9.44
C GLU A 579 63.67 0.22 8.20
N ASP A 580 63.10 -0.93 7.85
CA ASP A 580 63.43 -1.66 6.61
C ASP A 580 63.04 -0.85 5.38
N ALA A 581 61.88 -0.20 5.43
CA ALA A 581 61.39 0.68 4.37
C ALA A 581 62.31 1.89 4.16
N VAL A 582 62.78 2.47 5.26
CA VAL A 582 63.75 3.56 5.25
C VAL A 582 65.07 3.11 4.61
N ARG A 583 65.60 1.95 5.01
CA ARG A 583 66.83 1.39 4.42
C ARG A 583 66.69 1.07 2.92
N ALA A 584 65.54 0.55 2.51
CA ALA A 584 65.25 0.27 1.10
C ALA A 584 65.22 1.56 0.27
N ALA A 585 64.64 2.64 0.81
CA ALA A 585 64.68 3.96 0.16
C ALA A 585 66.10 4.51 0.06
N GLU A 586 66.94 4.36 1.09
CA GLU A 586 68.34 4.78 1.05
C GLU A 586 69.13 4.09 -0.07
N ALA A 587 68.93 2.78 -0.25
CA ALA A 587 69.61 2.03 -1.30
C ALA A 587 69.25 2.54 -2.70
N VAL A 588 68.00 2.94 -2.92
CA VAL A 588 67.55 3.55 -4.19
C VAL A 588 68.19 4.92 -4.39
N ILE A 589 68.26 5.75 -3.35
CA ILE A 589 68.86 7.09 -3.41
C ILE A 589 70.37 6.99 -3.66
N GLY A 590 71.08 6.13 -2.92
CA GLY A 590 72.52 5.94 -3.04
C GLY A 590 72.96 5.23 -4.33
N GLY A 591 72.11 4.41 -4.93
CA GLY A 591 72.37 3.74 -6.22
C GLY A 591 72.18 4.63 -7.45
N ALA A 592 71.58 5.81 -7.30
CA ALA A 592 71.39 6.81 -8.35
C ALA A 592 72.38 7.99 -8.26
N ALA A 593 73.31 7.94 -7.29
CA ALA A 593 74.35 8.93 -7.05
C ALA A 593 75.49 8.88 -8.08
#